data_AF-A0A840IUS0-F1
#
_entry.id   AF-A0A840IUS0-F1
#
_cell.length_a   1.000
_cell.length_b   1.000
_cell.length_c   1.000
_cell.angle_alpha   90.00
_cell.angle_beta   90.00
_cell.angle_gamma   90.00
#
_symmetry.space_group_name_H-M   'P 1'
#
loop_
_entity.id
_entity.type
_entity.pdbx_description
1 polymer ?
#
loop_
_entity_poly.entity_id
_entity_poly.type
_entity_poly.pdbx_seq_one_letter_code
_entity_poly.pdbx_strand_id
1 'polypeptide(L)'
;MGEQQPEQPKIELPPVPPIQVDGYGPGGGYKFDADQIDGVIKQWEDMLVDLQNDRDHAHNIAYVKAPGDEVASHTFINNGAGPSGQSLLAQHQAMVDYTVNFIRALRAAKNKITVEEQKAADDANAAGKGQGV
;
A
#
# COMPACT_ATOMS: atom_id res chain seq x y z
N MET A 1 37.26 7.60 9.11
CA MET A 1 36.42 6.40 9.31
C MET A 1 35.07 6.75 8.75
N GLY A 2 34.61 6.09 7.67
CA GLY A 2 33.31 6.38 7.10
C GLY A 2 32.24 5.85 8.04
N GLU A 3 31.40 6.74 8.58
CA GLU A 3 30.20 6.35 9.33
C GLU A 3 29.33 5.55 8.35
N GLN A 4 29.31 4.22 8.53
CA GLN A 4 28.35 3.38 7.83
C GLN A 4 26.97 3.82 8.34
N GLN A 5 26.20 4.46 7.47
CA GLN A 5 24.82 4.81 7.73
C GLN A 5 24.10 3.53 8.20
N PRO A 6 23.45 3.52 9.37
CA PRO A 6 22.82 2.31 9.88
C PRO A 6 21.85 1.78 8.83
N GLU A 7 22.01 0.51 8.46
CA GLU A 7 21.13 -0.16 7.50
C GLU A 7 19.71 -0.07 8.05
N GLN A 8 18.78 0.49 7.27
CA GLN A 8 17.40 0.65 7.72
C GLN A 8 16.81 -0.73 8.04
N PRO A 9 16.07 -0.88 9.15
CA PRO A 9 15.48 -2.16 9.49
C PRO A 9 14.53 -2.60 8.39
N LYS A 10 14.82 -3.76 7.78
CA LYS A 10 14.00 -4.32 6.70
C LYS A 10 12.73 -4.91 7.29
N ILE A 11 11.58 -4.29 7.01
CA ILE A 11 10.28 -4.80 7.41
C ILE A 11 9.73 -5.68 6.29
N GLU A 12 9.46 -6.94 6.61
CA GLU A 12 8.80 -7.86 5.68
C GLU A 12 7.32 -7.49 5.57
N LEU A 13 6.87 -7.22 4.34
CA LEU A 13 5.48 -6.86 4.08
C LEU A 13 4.60 -8.12 4.05
N PRO A 14 3.48 -8.15 4.79
CA PRO A 14 2.53 -9.23 4.67
C PRO A 14 1.93 -9.25 3.26
N PRO A 15 1.56 -10.43 2.73
CA PRO A 15 0.89 -10.52 1.43
C PRO A 15 -0.47 -9.84 1.48
N VAL A 16 -0.88 -9.25 0.35
CA VAL A 16 -2.24 -8.74 0.18
C VAL A 16 -3.19 -9.94 0.10
N PRO A 17 -4.24 -10.00 0.95
CA PRO A 17 -5.21 -11.09 0.89
C PRO A 17 -5.99 -11.06 -0.44
N PRO A 18 -6.57 -12.21 -0.86
CA PRO A 18 -7.39 -12.25 -2.06
C PRO A 18 -8.55 -11.24 -1.98
N ILE A 19 -8.90 -10.67 -3.13
CA ILE A 19 -9.98 -9.68 -3.28
C ILE A 19 -10.96 -10.20 -4.31
N GLN A 20 -12.22 -10.25 -3.90
CA GLN A 20 -13.36 -10.61 -4.74
C GLN A 20 -14.28 -9.40 -4.90
N VAL A 21 -14.76 -9.17 -6.12
CA VAL A 21 -15.74 -8.09 -6.39
C VAL A 21 -16.88 -8.68 -7.21
N ASP A 22 -18.13 -8.57 -6.75
CA ASP A 22 -19.33 -9.18 -7.37
C ASP A 22 -19.19 -10.68 -7.68
N GLY A 23 -18.45 -11.40 -6.84
CA GLY A 23 -18.21 -12.82 -7.05
C GLY A 23 -17.01 -13.13 -7.97
N TYR A 24 -16.44 -12.15 -8.66
CA TYR A 24 -15.26 -12.31 -9.52
C TYR A 24 -13.97 -12.17 -8.72
N GLY A 25 -13.06 -13.13 -8.91
CA GLY A 25 -11.74 -13.15 -8.26
C GLY A 25 -11.46 -14.43 -7.45
N PRO A 26 -10.23 -14.59 -6.95
CA PRO A 26 -9.88 -15.70 -6.07
C PRO A 26 -10.70 -15.65 -4.78
N GLY A 27 -11.25 -16.80 -4.37
CA GLY A 27 -12.02 -16.93 -3.14
C GLY A 27 -11.17 -16.84 -1.87
N GLY A 28 -11.81 -16.45 -0.76
CA GLY A 28 -11.13 -16.11 0.49
C GLY A 28 -10.78 -14.62 0.55
N GLY A 29 -10.47 -14.09 1.74
CA GLY A 29 -10.13 -12.67 1.90
C GLY A 29 -11.33 -11.72 1.84
N TYR A 30 -11.15 -10.57 1.19
CA TYR A 30 -12.14 -9.48 1.17
C TYR A 30 -13.12 -9.62 0.00
N LYS A 31 -14.37 -9.23 0.25
CA LYS A 31 -15.43 -9.16 -0.75
C LYS A 31 -16.01 -7.75 -0.81
N PHE A 32 -16.19 -7.25 -2.01
CA PHE A 32 -16.78 -5.94 -2.26
C PHE A 32 -17.87 -6.05 -3.32
N ASP A 33 -18.82 -5.13 -3.26
CA ASP A 33 -19.78 -4.92 -4.34
C ASP A 33 -19.15 -3.99 -5.39
N ALA A 34 -19.43 -4.19 -6.68
CA ALA A 34 -18.78 -3.41 -7.74
C ALA A 34 -19.16 -1.91 -7.72
N ASP A 35 -20.33 -1.56 -7.18
CA ASP A 35 -20.75 -0.18 -6.98
C ASP A 35 -19.96 0.52 -5.86
N GLN A 36 -19.41 -0.24 -4.91
CA GLN A 36 -18.65 0.28 -3.77
C GLN A 36 -17.15 0.34 -4.01
N ILE A 37 -16.62 -0.44 -4.96
CA ILE A 37 -15.16 -0.62 -5.13
C ILE A 37 -14.42 0.70 -5.39
N ASP A 38 -15.03 1.64 -6.12
CA ASP A 38 -14.43 2.95 -6.38
C ASP A 38 -14.38 3.83 -5.12
N GLY A 39 -15.41 3.75 -4.29
CA GLY A 39 -15.43 4.43 -2.99
C GLY A 39 -14.36 3.87 -2.04
N VAL A 40 -14.19 2.55 -2.03
CA VAL A 40 -13.15 1.88 -1.24
C VAL A 40 -11.76 2.25 -1.74
N ILE A 41 -11.50 2.18 -3.04
CA ILE A 41 -10.22 2.60 -3.64
C ILE A 41 -9.89 4.03 -3.23
N LYS A 42 -10.86 4.94 -3.32
CA LYS A 42 -10.67 6.34 -2.90
C LYS A 42 -10.28 6.47 -1.43
N GLN A 43 -10.96 5.77 -0.52
CA GLN A 43 -10.60 5.82 0.91
C GLN A 43 -9.16 5.36 1.17
N TRP A 44 -8.70 4.34 0.45
CA TRP A 44 -7.31 3.88 0.55
C TRP A 44 -6.31 4.86 -0.06
N GLU A 45 -6.68 5.53 -1.17
CA GLU A 45 -5.87 6.59 -1.78
C GLU A 45 -5.76 7.82 -0.86
N ASP A 46 -6.85 8.21 -0.22
CA ASP A 46 -6.85 9.30 0.76
C ASP A 46 -5.94 8.94 1.96
N MET A 47 -6.07 7.72 2.51
CA MET A 47 -5.20 7.25 3.57
C MET A 47 -3.72 7.14 3.13
N LEU A 48 -3.45 6.80 1.87
CA LEU A 48 -2.08 6.77 1.35
C LEU A 48 -1.43 8.15 1.40
N VAL A 49 -2.17 9.22 1.11
CA VAL A 49 -1.67 10.60 1.21
C VAL A 49 -1.29 10.91 2.66
N ASP A 50 -2.14 10.57 3.62
CA ASP A 50 -1.86 10.78 5.04
C ASP A 50 -0.62 9.99 5.49
N LEU A 51 -0.50 8.72 5.10
CA LEU A 51 0.68 7.89 5.40
C LEU A 51 1.97 8.44 4.80
N GLN A 52 1.91 9.05 3.61
CA GLN A 52 3.06 9.71 3.00
C GLN A 52 3.49 10.94 3.80
N ASN A 53 2.53 11.74 4.28
CA ASN A 53 2.82 12.88 5.17
C ASN A 53 3.46 12.41 6.48
N ASP A 54 2.92 11.36 7.09
CA ASP A 54 3.47 10.78 8.33
C ASP A 54 4.88 10.23 8.12
N ARG A 55 5.14 9.59 6.97
CA ARG A 55 6.49 9.13 6.61
C ARG A 55 7.46 10.31 6.51
N ASP A 56 7.04 11.43 5.93
CA ASP A 56 7.88 12.62 5.81
C ASP A 56 8.16 13.25 7.20
N HIS A 57 7.20 13.19 8.13
CA HIS A 57 7.43 13.52 9.54
C HIS A 57 8.42 12.56 10.20
N ALA A 58 8.28 11.25 9.99
CA ALA A 58 9.21 10.24 10.49
C ALA A 58 10.63 10.44 9.94
N HIS A 59 10.76 10.84 8.67
CA HIS A 59 12.04 11.21 8.08
C HIS A 59 12.69 12.37 8.84
N ASN A 60 11.94 13.42 9.16
CA ASN A 60 12.47 14.56 9.92
C ASN A 60 12.97 14.15 11.31
N ILE A 61 12.31 13.19 11.96
CA ILE A 61 12.74 12.63 13.25
C ILE A 61 14.00 11.79 13.07
N ALA A 62 14.04 10.92 12.05
CA ALA A 62 15.14 10.00 11.77
C ALA A 62 16.46 10.72 11.44
N TYR A 63 16.39 11.94 10.93
CA TYR A 63 17.53 12.77 10.55
C TYR A 63 17.65 14.06 11.39
N VAL A 64 17.08 14.06 12.59
CA VAL A 64 17.25 15.16 13.54
C VAL A 64 18.73 15.34 13.88
N LYS A 65 19.17 16.60 13.98
CA LYS A 65 20.56 16.96 14.29
C LYS A 65 20.72 17.32 15.76
N ALA A 66 21.92 17.08 16.29
CA ALA A 66 22.30 17.52 17.62
C ALA A 66 22.11 19.04 17.77
N PRO A 67 21.47 19.53 18.87
CA PRO A 67 21.25 20.96 19.07
C PRO A 67 22.53 21.72 19.46
N GLY A 68 23.58 21.02 19.90
CA GLY A 68 24.88 21.58 20.22
C GLY A 68 26.00 20.55 20.10
N ASP A 69 27.23 21.03 19.99
CA ASP A 69 28.43 20.17 19.90
C ASP A 69 28.93 19.78 21.30
N GLU A 70 28.13 18.97 21.99
CA GLU A 70 28.44 18.47 23.32
C GLU A 70 28.05 16.99 23.47
N VAL A 71 28.67 16.29 24.41
CA VAL A 71 28.62 14.83 24.53
C VAL A 71 27.21 14.28 24.74
N ALA A 72 26.37 14.96 25.52
CA ALA A 72 25.00 14.53 25.78
C ALA A 72 24.12 14.65 24.52
N SER A 73 24.29 15.70 23.72
CA SER A 73 23.61 15.90 22.45
C SER A 73 23.97 14.80 21.45
N HIS A 74 25.26 14.48 21.32
CA HIS A 74 25.71 13.36 20.48
C HIS A 74 25.19 12.01 20.99
N THR A 75 25.19 11.80 22.30
CA THR A 75 24.67 10.56 22.92
C THR A 75 23.17 10.40 22.68
N PHE A 76 22.41 11.49 22.79
CA PHE A 76 20.97 11.49 22.51
C PHE A 76 20.66 11.13 21.06
N ILE A 77 21.39 11.71 20.10
CA ILE A 77 21.22 11.39 18.67
C ILE A 77 21.61 9.94 18.41
N ASN A 78 22.80 9.51 18.83
CA ASN A 78 23.36 8.22 18.44
C ASN A 78 22.64 7.04 19.09
N ASN A 79 22.18 7.18 20.34
CA ASN A 79 21.62 6.07 21.11
C ASN A 79 20.10 6.18 21.30
N GLY A 80 19.50 7.34 21.03
CA GLY A 80 18.08 7.60 21.19
C GLY A 80 17.41 7.89 19.86
N ALA A 81 17.45 9.17 19.45
CA ALA A 81 16.64 9.69 18.36
C ALA A 81 16.97 9.06 16.99
N GLY A 82 18.24 8.80 16.69
CA GLY A 82 18.67 8.19 15.43
C GLY A 82 18.10 6.78 15.24
N PRO A 83 18.45 5.80 16.09
CA PRO A 83 17.96 4.42 15.94
C PRO A 83 16.43 4.29 16.00
N SER A 84 15.78 5.02 16.93
CA SER A 84 14.33 5.01 17.06
C SER A 84 13.63 5.68 15.86
N GLY A 85 14.16 6.81 15.39
CA GLY A 85 13.65 7.51 14.21
C GLY A 85 13.81 6.70 12.92
N GLN A 86 14.94 6.00 12.74
CA GLN A 86 15.12 5.09 11.59
C GLN A 86 14.12 3.92 11.63
N SER A 87 13.81 3.40 12.81
CA SER A 87 12.80 2.35 12.99
C SER A 87 11.39 2.86 12.66
N LEU A 88 11.05 4.06 13.12
CA LEU A 88 9.79 4.73 12.81
C LEU A 88 9.65 4.99 11.30
N LEU A 89 10.68 5.52 10.65
CA LEU A 89 10.69 5.75 9.21
C LEU A 89 10.47 4.46 8.43
N ALA A 90 11.17 3.37 8.79
CA ALA A 90 10.99 2.07 8.16
C ALA A 90 9.55 1.55 8.31
N GLN A 91 8.93 1.72 9.48
CA GLN A 91 7.54 1.34 9.72
C GLN A 91 6.56 2.12 8.84
N HIS A 92 6.70 3.44 8.76
CA HIS A 92 5.85 4.25 7.89
C HIS A 92 6.04 3.91 6.41
N GLN A 93 7.28 3.66 5.98
CA GLN A 93 7.55 3.21 4.61
C GLN A 93 6.86 1.87 4.32
N ALA A 94 6.91 0.92 5.24
CA ALA A 94 6.23 -0.36 5.10
C ALA A 94 4.69 -0.22 5.00
N MET A 95 4.10 0.69 5.76
CA MET A 95 2.66 1.00 5.68
C MET A 95 2.27 1.60 4.33
N VAL A 96 3.08 2.54 3.82
CA VAL A 96 2.92 3.12 2.47
C VAL A 96 2.97 2.02 1.41
N ASP A 97 3.99 1.16 1.47
CA ASP A 97 4.19 0.10 0.48
C ASP A 97 3.06 -0.93 0.49
N TYR A 98 2.62 -1.35 1.68
CA TYR A 98 1.48 -2.24 1.82
C TYR A 98 0.21 -1.62 1.22
N THR A 99 -0.07 -0.35 1.53
CA THR A 99 -1.23 0.37 1.02
C THR A 99 -1.23 0.48 -0.49
N VAL A 100 -0.08 0.81 -1.10
CA VAL A 100 0.09 0.84 -2.56
C VAL A 100 -0.19 -0.54 -3.18
N ASN A 101 0.32 -1.60 -2.56
CA ASN A 101 0.06 -2.97 -3.03
C ASN A 101 -1.41 -3.34 -2.93
N PHE A 102 -2.09 -2.93 -1.85
CA PHE A 102 -3.51 -3.17 -1.64
C PHE A 102 -4.38 -2.43 -2.67
N ILE A 103 -4.11 -1.14 -2.91
CA ILE A 103 -4.78 -0.34 -3.96
C ILE A 103 -4.60 -0.97 -5.34
N ARG A 104 -3.38 -1.46 -5.64
CA ARG A 104 -3.12 -2.16 -6.91
C ARG A 104 -3.97 -3.41 -7.04
N ALA A 105 -4.13 -4.18 -5.97
CA ALA A 105 -4.98 -5.38 -5.96
C ALA A 105 -6.47 -5.04 -6.14
N LEU A 106 -6.97 -3.99 -5.49
CA LEU A 106 -8.35 -3.51 -5.66
C LEU A 106 -8.63 -3.12 -7.12
N ARG A 107 -7.74 -2.32 -7.73
CA ARG A 107 -7.86 -1.93 -9.14
C ARG A 107 -7.80 -3.12 -10.09
N ALA A 108 -6.93 -4.10 -9.81
CA ALA A 108 -6.85 -5.32 -10.59
C ALA A 108 -8.13 -6.17 -10.49
N ALA A 109 -8.73 -6.26 -9.29
CA ALA A 109 -9.99 -6.97 -9.09
C ALA A 109 -11.14 -6.28 -9.84
N LYS A 110 -11.23 -4.94 -9.78
CA LYS A 110 -12.20 -4.16 -10.55
C LYS A 110 -12.08 -4.42 -12.05
N ASN A 111 -10.86 -4.35 -12.61
CA ASN A 111 -10.63 -4.55 -14.04
C ASN A 111 -11.04 -5.96 -14.52
N LYS A 112 -10.91 -6.98 -13.66
CA LYS A 112 -11.35 -8.34 -14.00
C LYS A 112 -12.85 -8.43 -14.22
N ILE A 113 -13.65 -7.70 -13.44
CA ILE A 113 -15.12 -7.64 -13.66
C ILE A 113 -15.41 -7.13 -15.06
N THR A 114 -14.84 -5.98 -15.43
CA THR A 114 -15.11 -5.36 -16.75
C THR A 114 -14.78 -6.30 -17.92
N VAL A 115 -13.71 -7.09 -17.80
CA VAL A 115 -13.33 -8.08 -18.83
C VAL A 115 -14.31 -9.26 -18.88
N GLU A 116 -14.71 -9.80 -17.73
CA GLU A 116 -15.64 -10.92 -17.66
C GLU A 116 -17.06 -10.53 -18.08
N GLU A 117 -17.52 -9.32 -17.74
CA GLU A 117 -18.79 -8.76 -18.22
C GLU A 117 -18.80 -8.58 -19.74
N GLN A 118 -17.72 -8.03 -20.31
CA GLN A 118 -17.59 -7.89 -21.77
C GLN A 118 -17.63 -9.25 -22.46
N LYS A 119 -16.91 -10.24 -21.93
CA LYS A 119 -16.92 -11.61 -22.45
C LYS A 119 -18.32 -12.22 -22.41
N ALA A 120 -19.03 -12.09 -21.29
CA ALA A 120 -20.40 -12.59 -21.17
C ALA A 120 -21.36 -11.93 -22.18
N ALA A 121 -21.21 -10.62 -22.42
CA ALA A 121 -21.98 -9.90 -23.42
C ALA A 121 -21.66 -10.36 -24.85
N ASP A 122 -20.38 -10.58 -25.17
CA ASP A 122 -19.94 -11.07 -26.48
C ASP A 122 -20.45 -12.50 -26.74
N ASP A 123 -20.38 -13.37 -25.74
CA ASP A 123 -20.89 -14.75 -25.81
C ASP A 123 -22.42 -14.78 -26.01
N ALA A 124 -23.16 -13.92 -25.31
CA ALA A 124 -24.61 -13.78 -25.49
C ALA A 124 -24.98 -13.28 -26.90
N ASN A 125 -24.23 -12.31 -27.42
CA ASN A 125 -24.41 -11.78 -28.78
C ASN A 125 -24.07 -12.83 -29.85
N ALA A 126 -23.05 -13.66 -29.62
CA ALA A 126 -22.69 -14.76 -30.51
C ALA A 126 -23.77 -15.86 -30.50
N ALA A 127 -24.28 -16.23 -29.32
CA ALA A 127 -25.36 -17.20 -29.18
C ALA A 127 -26.66 -16.73 -29.84
N GLY A 128 -27.02 -15.46 -29.69
CA GLY A 128 -28.22 -14.87 -30.32
C GLY A 128 -28.17 -14.84 -31.86
N LYS A 129 -26.98 -14.78 -32.45
CA LYS A 129 -26.80 -14.85 -33.92
C LYS A 129 -26.85 -16.27 -34.48
N GLY A 130 -26.70 -17.31 -33.64
CA GLY A 130 -26.73 -18.72 -34.05
C GLY A 130 -28.13 -19.37 -34.07
N GLN A 131 -29.14 -18.74 -33.47
CA GLN A 131 -30.51 -19.27 -33.34
C GLN A 131 -31.51 -18.74 -34.39
N GLY A 132 -31.03 -18.02 -35.41
CA GLY A 132 -31.87 -17.35 -36.42
C GLY A 132 -31.87 -17.97 -37.82
N VAL A 133 -31.72 -19.30 -37.97
CA VAL A 133 -31.85 -20.02 -39.25
C VAL A 133 -32.79 -21.20 -39.12
#